data_AF-A0A530KPF1-F1
#
_entry.id   AF-A0A530KPF1-F1
#
_cell.length_a   1.000
_cell.length_b   1.000
_cell.length_c   1.000
_cell.angle_alpha   90.00
_cell.angle_beta   90.00
_cell.angle_gamma   90.00
#
_symmetry.space_group_name_H-M   'P 1'
#
loop_
_entity.id
_entity.type
_entity.pdbx_description
1 polymer ?
#
loop_
_entity_poly.entity_id
_entity_poly.type
_entity_poly.pdbx_seq_one_letter_code
_entity_poly.pdbx_strand_id
1 'polypeptide(L)'
;MVIGGLDIATTTGAAFLKDGVYTSETLVYSGAKKKKSILDDADEKLALDANELGKVFDWFDRAIRIWLVTNKIEKVAIEEPLRTDFSGRKKAVVDPNSNWAGKSVTYEKKGGISLKTIFKIHGLEAQACKVCARLNIPVTFVNQSTWRAAFLGNGRPKDAKGEAIKMCRKLGIEITSVDAAEAVGIAWYLDQKENPYSHRRANDLFAAKPLTSAQRQIQEAEKLFKARA
;
A
#
# COMPACT_ATOMS: atom_id res chain seq x y z
N MET A 1 13.95 15.29 -5.93
CA MET A 1 13.53 14.46 -4.79
C MET A 1 12.53 13.43 -5.27
N VAL A 2 12.89 12.15 -5.16
CA VAL A 2 11.98 11.03 -5.39
C VAL A 2 11.61 10.41 -4.05
N ILE A 3 10.32 10.31 -3.76
CA ILE A 3 9.82 9.69 -2.52
C ILE A 3 9.06 8.41 -2.83
N GLY A 4 9.11 7.45 -1.92
CA GLY A 4 8.42 6.17 -2.01
C GLY A 4 7.41 5.97 -0.88
N GLY A 5 6.33 5.25 -1.16
CA GLY A 5 5.37 4.73 -0.20
C GLY A 5 5.22 3.22 -0.36
N LEU A 6 5.18 2.51 0.76
CA LEU A 6 5.04 1.05 0.80
C LEU A 6 3.87 0.63 1.71
N ASP A 7 2.92 -0.10 1.13
CA ASP A 7 1.91 -0.88 1.85
C ASP A 7 2.36 -2.35 1.89
N ILE A 8 3.02 -2.74 2.98
CA ILE A 8 3.72 -4.01 3.09
C ILE A 8 2.76 -5.13 3.51
N ALA A 9 2.56 -6.07 2.58
CA ALA A 9 1.85 -7.31 2.83
C ALA A 9 2.40 -8.43 1.93
N THR A 10 1.78 -9.61 1.92
CA THR A 10 2.18 -10.70 1.01
C THR A 10 2.07 -10.29 -0.47
N THR A 11 1.10 -9.42 -0.77
CA THR A 11 1.06 -8.60 -1.98
C THR A 11 1.39 -7.19 -1.52
N THR A 12 2.59 -6.70 -1.83
CA THR A 12 3.02 -5.38 -1.38
C THR A 12 2.66 -4.34 -2.43
N GLY A 13 1.92 -3.32 -2.02
CA GLY A 13 1.73 -2.11 -2.82
C GLY A 13 2.96 -1.23 -2.73
N ALA A 14 3.43 -0.72 -3.86
CA ALA A 14 4.51 0.25 -3.91
C ALA A 14 4.10 1.45 -4.76
N ALA A 15 4.46 2.64 -4.36
CA ALA A 15 4.28 3.84 -5.17
C ALA A 15 5.43 4.79 -4.98
N PHE A 16 5.80 5.51 -6.03
CA PHE A 16 6.78 6.57 -5.92
C PHE A 16 6.32 7.82 -6.63
N LEU A 17 6.84 8.94 -6.17
CA LEU A 17 6.57 10.24 -6.73
C LEU A 17 7.87 10.80 -7.33
N LYS A 18 7.81 11.13 -8.62
CA LYS A 18 8.93 11.72 -9.35
C LYS A 18 8.40 12.79 -10.29
N ASP A 19 9.01 13.98 -10.26
CA ASP A 19 8.73 15.08 -11.20
C ASP A 19 7.24 15.42 -11.35
N GLY A 20 6.48 15.43 -10.25
CA GLY A 20 5.04 15.74 -10.33
C GLY A 20 4.13 14.52 -10.47
N VAL A 21 4.68 13.34 -10.76
CA VAL A 21 3.90 12.18 -11.20
C VAL A 21 4.03 11.03 -10.20
N TYR A 22 2.87 10.47 -9.82
CA TYR A 22 2.81 9.22 -9.06
C TYR A 22 2.83 8.03 -10.01
N THR A 23 3.71 7.08 -9.75
CA THR A 23 3.74 5.77 -10.39
C THR A 23 3.49 4.73 -9.32
N SER A 24 2.65 3.74 -9.62
CA SER A 24 2.31 2.69 -8.67
C SER A 24 2.59 1.31 -9.25
N GLU A 25 3.01 0.39 -8.38
CA GLU A 25 3.47 -0.95 -8.70
C GLU A 25 2.94 -1.93 -7.64
N THR A 26 2.91 -3.21 -7.99
CA THR A 26 2.55 -4.27 -7.06
C THR A 26 3.66 -5.31 -7.06
N LEU A 27 4.23 -5.59 -5.89
CA LEU A 27 5.27 -6.60 -5.70
C LEU A 27 4.62 -7.88 -5.18
N VAL A 28 4.69 -8.95 -5.98
CA VAL A 28 4.08 -10.25 -5.64
C VAL A 28 5.11 -11.36 -5.70
N TYR A 29 5.23 -12.11 -4.60
CA TYR A 29 6.00 -13.33 -4.58
C TYR A 29 5.25 -14.46 -5.30
N SER A 30 5.77 -14.90 -6.45
CA SER A 30 5.22 -16.00 -7.26
C SER A 30 5.86 -17.36 -6.92
N GLY A 31 6.05 -17.65 -5.63
CA GLY A 31 6.62 -18.93 -5.18
C GLY A 31 5.85 -20.15 -5.67
N ALA A 32 6.52 -21.31 -5.66
CA ALA A 32 5.89 -22.58 -6.02
C ALA A 32 4.64 -22.82 -5.15
N LYS A 33 3.48 -22.96 -5.78
CA LYS A 33 2.25 -23.34 -5.08
C LYS A 33 2.47 -24.71 -4.44
N LYS A 34 2.45 -24.78 -3.11
CA LYS A 34 2.45 -26.07 -2.40
C LYS A 34 1.27 -26.87 -2.95
N LYS A 35 1.52 -28.07 -3.49
CA LYS A 35 0.43 -28.99 -3.87
C LYS A 35 -0.33 -29.28 -2.57
N LYS A 36 -1.61 -28.89 -2.51
CA LYS A 36 -2.49 -29.25 -1.39
C LYS A 36 -2.52 -30.77 -1.30
N SER A 37 -2.01 -31.34 -0.22
CA SER A 37 -2.25 -32.73 0.11
C SER A 37 -3.63 -32.82 0.75
N ILE A 38 -4.36 -33.90 0.48
CA ILE A 38 -5.63 -34.19 1.15
C ILE A 38 -5.41 -34.53 2.64
N LEU A 39 -4.16 -34.81 3.01
CA LEU A 39 -3.67 -35.16 4.35
C LEU A 39 -3.02 -33.98 5.10
N ASP A 40 -3.06 -32.76 4.56
CA ASP A 40 -2.54 -31.58 5.28
C ASP A 40 -3.44 -31.32 6.52
N ASP A 41 -3.00 -31.81 7.68
CA ASP A 41 -3.67 -31.63 8.96
C ASP A 41 -3.88 -30.14 9.29
N ALA A 42 -4.93 -29.84 10.07
CA ALA A 42 -5.26 -28.46 10.45
C ALA A 42 -4.09 -27.75 11.17
N ASP A 43 -3.25 -28.50 11.88
CA ASP A 43 -2.09 -28.00 12.62
C ASP A 43 -0.91 -27.61 11.70
N GLU A 44 -0.68 -28.30 10.59
CA GLU A 44 0.36 -27.93 9.61
C GLU A 44 0.07 -26.58 8.92
N LYS A 45 -1.21 -26.20 8.81
CA LYS A 45 -1.60 -24.88 8.25
C LYS A 45 -1.20 -23.72 9.16
N LEU A 46 -1.15 -23.96 10.47
CA LEU A 46 -0.82 -22.96 11.49
C LEU A 46 0.69 -22.83 11.75
N ALA A 47 1.47 -23.87 11.46
CA ALA A 47 2.90 -23.87 11.67
C ALA A 47 3.64 -22.86 10.75
N LEU A 48 4.68 -22.24 11.30
CA LEU A 48 5.65 -21.43 10.55
C LEU A 48 6.60 -22.36 9.80
N ASP A 49 6.70 -22.20 8.48
CA ASP A 49 7.70 -22.91 7.65
C ASP A 49 8.89 -21.98 7.43
N ALA A 50 10.01 -22.25 8.12
CA ALA A 50 11.21 -21.42 8.05
C ALA A 50 11.84 -21.39 6.64
N ASN A 51 11.73 -22.48 5.88
CA ASN A 51 12.29 -22.55 4.52
C ASN A 51 11.45 -21.72 3.54
N GLU A 52 10.12 -21.79 3.65
CA GLU A 52 9.22 -20.94 2.86
C GLU A 52 9.41 -19.46 3.21
N LEU A 53 9.44 -19.13 4.51
CA LEU A 53 9.65 -17.75 4.97
C LEU A 53 11.00 -17.20 4.54
N GLY A 54 12.07 -17.98 4.61
CA GLY A 54 13.38 -17.59 4.14
C GLY A 54 13.38 -17.20 2.65
N LYS A 55 12.70 -17.97 1.80
CA LYS A 55 12.55 -17.66 0.37
C LYS A 55 11.73 -16.38 0.14
N VAL A 56 10.64 -16.20 0.89
CA VAL A 56 9.80 -15.01 0.81
C VAL A 56 10.60 -13.75 1.21
N PHE A 57 11.34 -13.82 2.31
CA PHE A 57 12.13 -12.69 2.80
C PHE A 57 13.33 -12.35 1.91
N ASP A 58 14.04 -13.36 1.38
CA ASP A 58 15.12 -13.14 0.41
C ASP A 58 14.60 -12.53 -0.90
N TRP A 59 13.48 -13.01 -1.42
CA TRP A 59 12.85 -12.41 -2.59
C TRP A 59 12.44 -10.95 -2.31
N PHE A 60 11.81 -10.70 -1.17
CA PHE A 60 11.31 -9.37 -0.83
C PHE A 60 12.44 -8.35 -0.65
N ASP A 61 13.55 -8.75 0.00
CA ASP A 61 14.77 -7.94 0.10
C ASP A 61 15.26 -7.49 -1.28
N ARG A 62 15.35 -8.43 -2.23
CA ARG A 62 15.77 -8.13 -3.61
C ARG A 62 14.77 -7.24 -4.33
N ALA A 63 13.47 -7.53 -4.21
CA ALA A 63 12.40 -6.76 -4.85
C ALA A 63 12.41 -5.30 -4.39
N ILE A 64 12.48 -5.07 -3.08
CA ILE A 64 12.57 -3.72 -2.50
C ILE A 64 13.85 -3.03 -2.93
N ARG A 65 15.00 -3.72 -2.89
CA ARG A 65 16.28 -3.13 -3.33
C ARG A 65 16.23 -2.70 -4.80
N ILE A 66 15.72 -3.55 -5.68
CA ILE A 66 15.57 -3.24 -7.11
C ILE A 66 14.65 -2.02 -7.27
N TRP A 67 13.49 -2.03 -6.60
CA TRP A 67 12.53 -0.94 -6.68
C TRP A 67 13.12 0.41 -6.23
N LEU A 68 13.83 0.43 -5.09
CA LEU A 68 14.49 1.63 -4.57
C LEU A 68 15.56 2.16 -5.51
N VAL A 69 16.44 1.29 -6.01
CA VAL A 69 17.59 1.68 -6.84
C VAL A 69 17.15 2.10 -8.25
N THR A 70 16.30 1.31 -8.90
CA THR A 70 15.81 1.60 -10.25
C THR A 70 15.06 2.92 -10.32
N ASN A 71 14.19 3.17 -9.33
CA ASN A 71 13.38 4.37 -9.28
C ASN A 71 14.11 5.56 -8.62
N LYS A 72 15.36 5.37 -8.16
CA LYS A 72 16.20 6.38 -7.49
C LYS A 72 15.51 7.03 -6.28
N ILE A 73 14.88 6.21 -5.45
CA ILE A 73 14.11 6.69 -4.30
C ILE A 73 15.05 7.23 -3.23
N GLU A 74 14.78 8.44 -2.77
CA GLU A 74 15.61 9.19 -1.82
C GLU A 74 15.04 9.17 -0.40
N LYS A 75 13.72 9.00 -0.24
CA LYS A 75 13.04 8.85 1.06
C LYS A 75 11.87 7.88 0.95
N VAL A 76 11.56 7.14 2.01
CA VAL A 76 10.48 6.15 2.01
C VAL A 76 9.55 6.33 3.20
N ALA A 77 8.26 6.19 2.98
CA ALA A 77 7.27 5.98 4.03
C ALA A 77 6.72 4.56 3.99
N ILE A 78 6.55 3.95 5.16
CA ILE A 78 6.00 2.61 5.34
C ILE A 78 4.81 2.71 6.30
N GLU A 79 3.69 2.06 5.98
CA GLU A 79 2.59 1.94 6.94
C GLU A 79 3.06 1.25 8.23
N GLU A 80 2.72 1.82 9.38
CA GLU A 80 2.95 1.15 10.66
C GLU A 80 2.14 -0.14 10.75
N PRO A 81 2.76 -1.26 11.14
CA PRO A 81 1.99 -2.47 11.42
C PRO A 81 0.99 -2.17 12.53
N LEU A 82 -0.24 -2.65 12.36
CA LEU A 82 -1.24 -2.54 13.41
C LEU A 82 -0.71 -3.19 14.69
N ARG A 83 -0.69 -2.42 15.80
CA ARG A 83 -0.46 -2.95 17.14
C ARG A 83 -1.38 -4.14 17.33
N THR A 84 -0.79 -5.33 17.41
CA THR A 84 -1.61 -6.52 17.38
C THR A 84 -2.25 -6.69 18.74
N ASP A 85 -3.56 -6.49 18.80
CA ASP A 85 -4.31 -6.87 19.98
C ASP A 85 -4.52 -8.39 19.94
N PHE A 86 -3.64 -9.11 20.63
CA PHE A 86 -3.78 -10.55 20.83
C PHE A 86 -5.07 -10.90 21.59
N SER A 87 -5.71 -9.93 22.26
CA SER A 87 -6.92 -10.15 23.06
C SER A 87 -8.22 -10.27 22.25
N GLY A 88 -8.13 -10.24 20.91
CA GLY A 88 -9.23 -10.58 19.99
C GLY A 88 -9.97 -9.34 19.49
N ARG A 89 -10.26 -9.32 18.18
CA ARG A 89 -10.99 -8.23 17.54
C ARG A 89 -12.46 -8.36 17.90
N LYS A 90 -13.09 -7.32 18.44
CA LYS A 90 -14.56 -7.30 18.61
C LYS A 90 -15.23 -6.91 17.29
N LYS A 91 -16.10 -7.77 16.75
CA LYS A 91 -16.97 -7.46 15.61
C LYS A 91 -18.31 -7.00 16.16
N ALA A 92 -18.73 -5.78 15.81
CA ALA A 92 -20.09 -5.34 16.04
C ALA A 92 -21.05 -6.19 15.19
N VAL A 93 -21.95 -6.91 15.85
CA VAL A 93 -23.07 -7.62 15.27
C VAL A 93 -24.32 -6.82 15.61
N VAL A 94 -25.03 -6.41 14.57
CA VAL A 94 -26.27 -5.67 14.72
C VAL A 94 -27.38 -6.70 14.76
N ASP A 95 -28.11 -6.78 15.88
CA ASP A 95 -29.26 -7.66 15.98
C ASP A 95 -30.45 -7.03 15.22
N PRO A 96 -30.92 -7.66 14.12
CA PRO A 96 -32.05 -7.14 13.37
C PRO A 96 -33.39 -7.30 14.10
N ASN A 97 -33.46 -8.10 15.18
CA ASN A 97 -34.69 -8.44 15.89
C ASN A 97 -34.88 -7.68 17.22
N SER A 98 -34.03 -6.70 17.54
CA SER A 98 -34.17 -5.95 18.78
C SER A 98 -35.35 -4.97 18.70
N ASN A 99 -36.45 -5.30 19.39
CA ASN A 99 -37.67 -4.49 19.47
C ASN A 99 -37.57 -3.23 20.38
N TRP A 100 -36.38 -2.88 20.84
CA TRP A 100 -36.15 -1.68 21.65
C TRP A 100 -35.63 -0.54 20.76
N ALA A 101 -35.99 0.71 21.07
CA ALA A 101 -35.68 1.88 20.25
C ALA A 101 -34.16 2.00 19.97
N GLY A 102 -33.76 1.61 18.75
CA GLY A 102 -32.37 1.54 18.31
C GLY A 102 -31.88 0.10 18.13
N LYS A 103 -31.21 -0.17 17.00
CA LYS A 103 -30.64 -1.49 16.72
C LYS A 103 -29.62 -1.85 17.80
N SER A 104 -29.84 -2.93 18.56
CA SER A 104 -28.87 -3.36 19.56
C SER A 104 -27.60 -3.84 18.87
N VAL A 105 -26.45 -3.36 19.36
CA VAL A 105 -25.12 -3.74 18.87
C VAL A 105 -24.49 -4.66 19.90
N THR A 106 -24.41 -5.95 19.58
CA THR A 106 -23.60 -6.91 20.34
C THR A 106 -22.21 -6.99 19.75
N TYR A 107 -21.20 -7.29 20.56
CA TYR A 107 -19.81 -7.42 20.11
C TYR A 107 -19.36 -8.87 20.21
N GLU A 108 -19.24 -9.56 19.08
CA GLU A 108 -18.68 -10.90 19.03
C GLU A 108 -17.15 -10.84 19.00
N LYS A 109 -16.48 -11.75 19.72
CA LYS A 109 -15.03 -11.95 19.57
C LYS A 109 -14.75 -12.58 18.20
N LYS A 110 -14.29 -11.78 17.25
CA LYS A 110 -13.65 -12.26 16.02
C LYS A 110 -12.23 -12.71 16.39
N GLY A 111 -11.87 -13.91 15.96
CA GLY A 111 -10.50 -14.43 16.12
C GLY A 111 -9.46 -13.38 15.73
N GLY A 112 -8.40 -13.28 16.55
CA GLY A 112 -7.27 -12.38 16.31
C GLY A 112 -6.53 -12.69 15.01
N ILE A 113 -5.59 -11.83 14.63
CA ILE A 113 -4.69 -12.12 13.52
C ILE A 113 -3.80 -13.31 13.93
N SER A 114 -3.59 -14.27 13.02
CA SER A 114 -2.74 -15.43 13.32
C SER A 114 -1.29 -15.00 13.61
N LEU A 115 -0.62 -15.66 14.56
CA LEU A 115 0.78 -15.40 14.87
C LEU A 115 1.67 -15.54 13.62
N LYS A 116 1.34 -16.47 12.72
CA LYS A 116 2.00 -16.66 11.43
C LYS A 116 1.93 -15.42 10.53
N THR A 117 0.75 -14.79 10.45
CA THR A 117 0.56 -13.55 9.70
C THR A 117 1.34 -12.39 10.33
N ILE A 118 1.30 -12.27 11.65
CA ILE A 118 2.01 -11.23 12.41
C ILE A 118 3.52 -11.34 12.17
N PHE A 119 4.08 -12.53 12.38
CA PHE A 119 5.50 -12.80 12.18
C PHE A 119 5.94 -12.50 10.74
N LYS A 120 5.12 -12.89 9.76
CA LYS A 120 5.42 -12.65 8.34
C LYS A 120 5.41 -11.15 8.00
N ILE A 121 4.40 -10.40 8.42
CA ILE A 121 4.29 -8.96 8.10
C ILE A 121 5.44 -8.18 8.74
N HIS A 122 5.69 -8.38 10.04
CA HIS A 122 6.81 -7.71 10.71
C HIS A 122 8.18 -8.13 10.15
N GLY A 123 8.31 -9.39 9.74
CA GLY A 123 9.51 -9.86 9.05
C GLY A 123 9.76 -9.12 7.74
N LEU A 124 8.71 -8.92 6.92
CA LEU A 124 8.80 -8.15 5.68
C LEU A 124 9.14 -6.68 5.94
N GLU A 125 8.50 -6.04 6.90
CA GLU A 125 8.82 -4.66 7.29
C GLU A 125 10.28 -4.51 7.74
N ALA A 126 10.77 -5.43 8.57
CA ALA A 126 12.17 -5.46 8.98
C ALA A 126 13.12 -5.61 7.79
N GLN A 127 12.77 -6.43 6.78
CA GLN A 127 13.55 -6.51 5.53
C GLN A 127 13.55 -5.16 4.79
N ALA A 128 12.41 -4.50 4.65
CA ALA A 128 12.34 -3.19 3.99
C ALA A 128 13.20 -2.14 4.71
N CYS A 129 13.11 -2.06 6.05
CA CYS A 129 13.95 -1.18 6.85
C CYS A 129 15.45 -1.48 6.68
N LYS A 130 15.82 -2.78 6.71
CA LYS A 130 17.21 -3.22 6.52
C LYS A 130 17.75 -2.80 5.15
N VAL A 131 16.98 -2.96 4.08
CA VAL A 131 17.38 -2.54 2.73
C VAL A 131 17.53 -1.02 2.66
N CYS A 132 16.57 -0.26 3.19
CA CYS A 132 16.64 1.21 3.20
C CYS A 132 17.88 1.70 3.97
N ALA A 133 18.14 1.14 5.15
CA ALA A 133 19.32 1.48 5.96
C ALA A 133 20.63 1.20 5.20
N ARG A 134 20.75 0.06 4.51
CA ARG A 134 21.93 -0.26 3.68
C ARG A 134 22.15 0.71 2.53
N LEU A 135 21.09 1.33 2.03
CA LEU A 135 21.12 2.31 0.95
C LEU A 135 21.19 3.75 1.47
N ASN A 136 21.28 3.96 2.79
CA ASN A 136 21.19 5.28 3.44
C ASN A 136 19.91 6.05 3.07
N ILE A 137 18.81 5.35 2.84
CA ILE A 137 17.50 5.93 2.55
C ILE A 137 16.73 6.10 3.86
N PRO A 138 16.38 7.33 4.28
CA PRO A 138 15.58 7.56 5.49
C PRO A 138 14.16 6.99 5.32
N VAL A 139 13.69 6.34 6.39
CA VAL A 139 12.37 5.71 6.47
C VAL A 139 11.52 6.42 7.51
N THR A 140 10.28 6.74 7.14
CA THR A 140 9.24 7.23 8.07
C THR A 140 8.14 6.19 8.19
N PHE A 141 7.89 5.71 9.40
CA PHE A 141 6.69 4.94 9.69
C PHE A 141 5.47 5.88 9.80
N VAL A 142 4.33 5.47 9.24
CA VAL A 142 3.09 6.26 9.29
C VAL A 142 1.90 5.41 9.69
N ASN A 143 1.14 5.90 10.68
CA ASN A 143 -0.10 5.26 11.08
C ASN A 143 -1.14 5.27 9.95
N GLN A 144 -1.89 4.17 9.80
CA GLN A 144 -2.96 4.05 8.79
C GLN A 144 -3.95 5.22 8.80
N SER A 145 -4.31 5.72 10.00
CA SER A 145 -5.31 6.77 10.12
C SER A 145 -4.75 8.14 9.75
N THR A 146 -3.44 8.32 9.90
CA THR A 146 -2.75 9.56 9.58
C THR A 146 -2.63 9.74 8.07
N TRP A 147 -2.12 8.74 7.34
CA TRP A 147 -2.00 8.87 5.88
C TRP A 147 -3.39 8.90 5.22
N ARG A 148 -4.37 8.13 5.74
CA ARG A 148 -5.75 8.16 5.23
C ARG A 148 -6.42 9.52 5.46
N ALA A 149 -6.21 10.16 6.62
CA ALA A 149 -6.72 11.50 6.84
C ALA A 149 -6.11 12.51 5.85
N ALA A 150 -4.80 12.41 5.60
CA ALA A 150 -4.10 13.29 4.67
C ALA A 150 -4.51 13.08 3.20
N PHE A 151 -4.75 11.83 2.78
CA PHE A 151 -5.03 11.49 1.40
C PHE A 151 -6.52 11.43 1.06
N LEU A 152 -7.33 10.84 1.94
CA LEU A 152 -8.78 10.62 1.74
C LEU A 152 -9.65 11.69 2.38
N GLY A 153 -9.08 12.52 3.27
CA GLY A 153 -9.82 13.48 4.09
C GLY A 153 -10.53 12.87 5.30
N ASN A 154 -10.41 11.55 5.50
CA ASN A 154 -10.97 10.83 6.64
C ASN A 154 -9.98 9.75 7.08
N GLY A 155 -9.60 9.74 8.36
CA GLY A 155 -8.65 8.76 8.90
C GLY A 155 -9.23 7.35 9.11
N ARG A 156 -10.57 7.22 9.18
CA ARG A 156 -11.27 5.94 9.41
C ARG A 156 -12.49 5.78 8.50
N PRO A 157 -12.29 5.78 7.17
CA PRO A 157 -13.37 5.56 6.23
C PRO A 157 -13.93 4.14 6.35
N LYS A 158 -15.22 3.98 6.04
CA LYS A 158 -15.90 2.67 6.10
C LYS A 158 -15.36 1.70 5.04
N ASP A 159 -14.98 2.23 3.87
CA ASP A 159 -14.40 1.49 2.75
C ASP A 159 -13.08 2.15 2.31
N ALA A 160 -12.05 2.05 3.14
CA ALA A 160 -10.75 2.67 2.90
C ALA A 160 -10.14 2.32 1.53
N LYS A 161 -10.22 1.04 1.16
CA LYS A 161 -9.67 0.51 -0.09
C LYS A 161 -10.42 1.07 -1.31
N GLY A 162 -11.76 1.05 -1.28
CA GLY A 162 -12.56 1.64 -2.35
C GLY A 162 -12.39 3.15 -2.46
N GLU A 163 -12.24 3.86 -1.34
CA GLU A 163 -11.98 5.30 -1.32
C GLU A 163 -10.60 5.66 -1.86
N ALA A 164 -9.55 4.89 -1.52
CA ALA A 164 -8.20 5.09 -2.07
C ALA A 164 -8.17 4.95 -3.60
N ILE A 165 -8.86 3.93 -4.14
CA ILE A 165 -9.01 3.75 -5.60
C ILE A 165 -9.74 4.94 -6.23
N LYS A 166 -10.86 5.36 -5.64
CA LYS A 166 -11.63 6.51 -6.13
C LYS A 166 -10.80 7.79 -6.10
N MET A 167 -10.00 7.99 -5.05
CA MET A 167 -9.13 9.15 -4.93
C MET A 167 -8.04 9.15 -6.00
N CYS A 168 -7.33 8.04 -6.21
CA CYS A 168 -6.34 7.90 -7.28
C CYS A 168 -6.95 8.23 -8.65
N ARG A 169 -8.14 7.69 -8.95
CA ARG A 169 -8.86 7.99 -10.21
C ARG A 169 -9.21 9.47 -10.35
N LYS A 170 -9.69 10.13 -9.28
CA LYS A 170 -10.00 11.57 -9.28
C LYS A 170 -8.76 12.42 -9.58
N LEU A 171 -7.61 11.99 -9.08
CA LEU A 171 -6.31 12.63 -9.28
C LEU A 171 -5.64 12.26 -10.61
N GLY A 172 -6.26 11.40 -11.43
CA GLY A 172 -5.67 10.92 -12.68
C GLY A 172 -4.45 10.00 -12.49
N ILE A 173 -4.31 9.39 -11.31
CA ILE A 173 -3.22 8.45 -10.99
C ILE A 173 -3.64 7.05 -11.42
N GLU A 174 -2.87 6.46 -12.34
CA GLU A 174 -3.06 5.08 -12.77
C GLU A 174 -2.58 4.11 -11.67
N ILE A 175 -3.43 3.13 -11.33
CA ILE A 175 -3.16 2.15 -10.28
C ILE A 175 -3.15 0.73 -10.81
N THR A 176 -2.18 -0.07 -10.35
CA THR A 176 -2.04 -1.49 -10.74
C THR A 176 -2.84 -2.44 -9.86
N SER A 177 -3.12 -2.06 -8.61
CA SER A 177 -3.90 -2.85 -7.66
C SER A 177 -4.49 -1.98 -6.55
N VAL A 178 -5.28 -2.61 -5.68
CA VAL A 178 -5.83 -1.97 -4.48
C VAL A 178 -4.73 -1.59 -3.50
N ASP A 179 -3.77 -2.49 -3.26
CA ASP A 179 -2.67 -2.27 -2.33
C ASP A 179 -1.72 -1.18 -2.88
N ALA A 180 -1.55 -1.10 -4.22
CA ALA A 180 -0.85 0.00 -4.87
C ALA A 180 -1.53 1.37 -4.65
N ALA A 181 -2.87 1.40 -4.56
CA ALA A 181 -3.60 2.63 -4.24
C ALA A 181 -3.38 3.10 -2.80
N GLU A 182 -3.27 2.18 -1.83
CA GLU A 182 -2.90 2.54 -0.45
C GLU A 182 -1.46 3.03 -0.39
N ALA A 183 -0.53 2.40 -1.12
CA ALA A 183 0.85 2.86 -1.25
C ALA A 183 0.98 4.29 -1.83
N VAL A 184 0.11 4.67 -2.78
CA VAL A 184 0.02 6.07 -3.26
C VAL A 184 -0.37 7.02 -2.12
N GLY A 185 -1.33 6.65 -1.28
CA GLY A 185 -1.73 7.45 -0.12
C GLY A 185 -0.61 7.63 0.91
N ILE A 186 0.21 6.58 1.12
CA ILE A 186 1.39 6.62 1.99
C ILE A 186 2.46 7.57 1.40
N ALA A 187 2.75 7.46 0.10
CA ALA A 187 3.67 8.36 -0.59
C ALA A 187 3.18 9.82 -0.56
N TRP A 188 1.87 10.02 -0.72
CA TRP A 188 1.22 11.34 -0.66
C TRP A 188 1.40 12.02 0.70
N TYR A 189 1.24 11.26 1.78
CA TYR A 189 1.51 11.78 3.12
C TYR A 189 2.97 12.22 3.29
N LEU A 190 3.93 11.43 2.78
CA LEU A 190 5.33 11.79 2.85
C LEU A 190 5.64 13.05 2.02
N ASP A 191 5.07 13.19 0.81
CA ASP A 191 5.20 14.40 -0.01
C ASP A 191 4.74 15.63 0.77
N GLN A 192 3.56 15.55 1.38
CA GLN A 192 3.00 16.64 2.16
C GLN A 192 3.88 17.01 3.36
N LYS A 193 4.46 16.02 4.03
CA LYS A 193 5.32 16.23 5.20
C LYS A 193 6.64 16.91 4.81
N GLU A 194 7.24 16.48 3.70
CA GLU A 194 8.53 16.98 3.22
C GLU A 194 8.39 18.31 2.45
N ASN A 195 7.25 18.51 1.79
CA ASN A 195 6.94 19.69 1.01
C ASN A 195 5.55 20.24 1.38
N PRO A 196 5.42 20.92 2.53
CA PRO A 196 4.14 21.47 2.98
C PRO A 196 3.56 22.53 2.02
N TYR A 197 4.43 23.15 1.21
CA TYR A 197 4.07 24.13 0.17
C TYR A 197 4.09 23.53 -1.24
N SER A 198 3.99 22.20 -1.35
CA SER A 198 3.94 21.48 -2.61
C SER A 198 3.03 22.22 -3.59
N HIS A 199 3.63 22.63 -4.72
CA HIS A 199 3.05 23.51 -5.74
C HIS A 199 1.72 22.99 -6.31
N ARG A 200 1.42 21.72 -6.02
CA ARG A 200 0.21 20.97 -6.37
C ARG A 200 -1.04 21.33 -5.55
N ARG A 201 -0.96 22.27 -4.61
CA ARG A 201 -2.15 22.72 -3.85
C ARG A 201 -2.62 24.13 -4.19
N ALA A 202 -1.69 25.06 -4.44
CA ALA A 202 -2.04 26.45 -4.73
C ALA A 202 -2.07 26.77 -6.24
N ASN A 203 -1.14 26.21 -7.03
CA ASN A 203 -1.07 26.47 -8.48
C ASN A 203 -1.73 25.35 -9.32
N ASP A 204 -2.06 24.20 -8.72
CA ASP A 204 -2.71 23.05 -9.40
C ASP A 204 -4.20 23.26 -9.67
N LEU A 205 -4.83 24.22 -8.99
CA LEU A 205 -6.19 24.66 -9.32
C LEU A 205 -6.30 25.14 -10.78
N PHE A 206 -5.17 25.57 -11.36
CA PHE A 206 -5.08 26.09 -12.72
C PHE A 206 -4.04 25.37 -13.58
N ALA A 207 -3.33 24.37 -13.05
CA ALA A 207 -2.39 23.60 -13.85
C ALA A 207 -3.14 22.69 -14.81
N ALA A 208 -2.61 22.55 -16.02
CA ALA A 208 -3.13 21.58 -16.96
C ALA A 208 -3.01 20.18 -16.34
N LYS A 209 -4.13 19.44 -16.28
CA LYS A 209 -4.13 18.08 -15.76
C LYS A 209 -3.08 17.24 -16.50
N PRO A 210 -2.26 16.44 -15.80
CA PRO A 210 -1.31 15.57 -16.45
C PRO A 210 -2.06 14.61 -17.38
N LEU A 211 -1.57 14.48 -18.61
CA LEU A 211 -2.14 13.58 -19.61
C LEU A 211 -1.98 12.13 -19.13
N THR A 212 -3.03 11.34 -19.28
CA THR A 212 -3.01 9.89 -19.06
C THR A 212 -2.03 9.21 -20.04
N SER A 213 -1.64 7.97 -19.76
CA SER A 213 -0.76 7.20 -20.65
C SER A 213 -1.29 7.17 -22.10
N ALA A 214 -2.59 6.91 -22.27
CA ALA A 214 -3.26 6.93 -23.57
C ALA A 214 -3.21 8.31 -24.24
N GLN A 215 -3.43 9.38 -23.48
CA GLN A 215 -3.37 10.75 -24.01
C GLN A 215 -1.94 11.15 -24.42
N ARG A 216 -0.91 10.70 -23.69
CA ARG A 216 0.49 10.91 -24.08
C ARG A 216 0.82 10.18 -25.38
N GLN A 217 0.37 8.94 -25.52
CA GLN A 217 0.56 8.15 -26.75
C GLN A 217 -0.10 8.81 -27.96
N ILE A 218 -1.33 9.33 -27.79
CA ILE A 218 -2.02 10.08 -28.85
C ILE A 218 -1.24 11.36 -29.20
N GLN A 219 -0.77 12.10 -28.21
CA GLN A 219 -0.04 13.35 -28.44
C GLN A 219 1.34 13.12 -29.11
N GLU A 220 2.02 12.02 -28.79
CA GLU A 220 3.25 11.59 -29.46
C GLU A 220 2.97 11.14 -30.91
N ALA A 221 1.89 10.39 -31.13
CA ALA A 221 1.47 9.97 -32.46
C ALA A 221 1.10 11.18 -33.35
N GLU A 222 0.40 12.17 -32.79
CA GLU A 222 0.06 13.43 -33.48
C GLU A 222 1.31 14.26 -33.84
N LYS A 223 2.31 14.31 -32.96
CA LYS A 223 3.60 14.97 -33.25
C LYS A 223 4.32 14.28 -34.41
N LEU A 224 4.34 12.95 -34.42
CA LEU A 224 4.94 12.16 -35.49
C LEU A 224 4.22 12.37 -36.84
N PHE A 225 2.90 12.49 -36.84
CA PHE A 225 2.12 12.78 -38.03
C PHE A 225 2.36 14.18 -38.57
N LYS A 226 2.39 15.20 -37.70
CA LYS A 226 2.65 16.60 -38.09
C LYS A 226 4.08 16.85 -38.56
N ALA A 227 5.06 16.08 -38.08
CA ALA A 227 6.45 16.19 -38.53
C ALA A 227 6.69 15.56 -39.93
N ARG A 228 5.71 14.84 -40.48
CA ARG A 228 5.78 14.16 -41.79
C ARG A 228 4.90 14.83 -42.86
N ALA A 229 4.16 15.88 -42.53
CA ALA A 229 3.37 16.70 -43.44
C ALA A 229 4.10 18.02 -43.73
#